data_AF-A0A645G037-F1
#
_entry.id   AF-A0A645G037-F1
#
_cell.length_a   1.000
_cell.length_b   1.000
_cell.length_c   1.000
_cell.angle_alpha   90.00
_cell.angle_beta   90.00
_cell.angle_gamma   90.00
#
_symmetry.space_group_name_H-M   'P 1'
#
loop_
_entity.id
_entity.type
_entity.pdbx_description
1 polymer ?
#
loop_
_entity_poly.entity_id
_entity_poly.type
_entity_poly.pdbx_seq_one_letter_code
_entity_poly.pdbx_strand_id
1 'polypeptide(L)' 'MVQIPIVVEDGHTAMVGCSIGIAYYGSEKESCDSLLERADEAMYLAKNAGKGRIIESACEQASESTFDHQAVTA' A
#
# COMPACT_ATOMS: atom_id res chain seq x y z
N MET A 1 9.82 1.21 16.36
CA MET A 1 9.87 -0.15 15.79
C MET A 1 8.98 -1.03 16.65
N VAL A 2 7.88 -1.56 16.10
CA VAL A 2 6.96 -2.44 16.83
C VAL A 2 7.50 -3.86 16.77
N GLN A 3 7.89 -4.42 17.92
CA GLN A 3 8.22 -5.83 18.07
C GLN A 3 7.58 -6.36 19.35
N ILE A 4 6.95 -7.52 19.26
CA ILE A 4 6.33 -8.19 20.39
C ILE A 4 6.90 -9.60 20.56
N PRO A 5 7.09 -10.05 21.82
CA PRO A 5 7.46 -11.43 22.09
C PRO A 5 6.26 -12.35 21.87
N ILE A 6 6.48 -13.48 21.21
CA ILE A 6 5.53 -14.60 21.17
C ILE A 6 6.21 -15.85 21.73
N VAL A 7 5.47 -16.63 22.53
CA VAL A 7 5.94 -17.92 23.04
C VAL A 7 5.60 -19.00 22.02
N VAL A 8 6.59 -19.78 21.61
CA VAL A 8 6.42 -20.93 20.70
C VAL A 8 6.30 -22.24 21.48
N GLU A 9 5.89 -23.32 20.83
CA GLU A 9 5.46 -24.58 21.46
C GLU A 9 6.52 -25.23 22.38
N ASP A 10 7.80 -25.05 22.07
CA ASP A 10 8.94 -25.54 22.87
C ASP A 10 9.28 -24.65 24.08
N GLY A 11 8.49 -23.59 24.32
CA GLY A 11 8.67 -22.64 25.41
C GLY A 11 9.67 -21.52 25.12
N HIS A 12 10.28 -21.48 23.92
CA HIS A 12 11.15 -20.36 23.52
C HIS A 12 10.34 -19.10 23.19
N THR A 13 11.00 -17.94 23.28
CA THR A 13 10.41 -16.65 22.89
C THR A 13 10.99 -16.18 21.56
N ALA A 14 10.12 -15.91 20.59
CA ALA A 14 10.47 -15.29 19.32
C ALA A 14 10.05 -13.82 19.30
N MET A 15 10.96 -12.94 18.89
CA MET A 15 10.64 -11.52 18.69
C MET A 15 10.07 -11.32 17.29
N VAL A 16 8.79 -10.94 17.20
CA VAL A 16 8.09 -10.73 15.93
C VAL A 16 7.80 -9.25 15.74
N GLY A 17 8.18 -8.72 14.58
CA GLY A 17 7.81 -7.37 14.13
C GLY A 17 7.08 -7.42 12.80
N CYS A 18 6.36 -6.36 12.47
CA CYS A 18 5.62 -6.24 11.22
C CYS A 18 6.28 -5.25 10.24
N SER A 19 6.07 -5.47 8.95
CA SER A 19 6.27 -4.46 7.90
C SER A 19 4.91 -4.24 7.28
N ILE A 20 4.46 -2.99 7.19
CA ILE A 20 3.10 -2.66 6.77
C ILE A 20 3.19 -1.76 5.55
N GLY A 21 2.49 -2.13 4.49
CA GLY A 21 2.24 -1.28 3.33
C GLY A 21 0.82 -0.74 3.40
N ILE A 22 0.65 0.56 3.13
CA ILE A 22 -0.65 1.21 3.10
C ILE A 22 -0.87 1.78 1.70
N ALA A 23 -2.00 1.47 1.11
CA ALA A 23 -2.44 2.06 -0.14
C ALA A 23 -3.78 2.76 0.06
N TYR A 24 -3.87 4.02 -0.36
CA TYR A 24 -5.13 4.75 -0.39
C TYR A 24 -5.84 4.47 -1.71
N TYR A 25 -7.15 4.30 -1.65
CA TYR A 25 -7.99 4.23 -2.85
C TYR A 25 -7.94 5.58 -3.58
N GLY A 26 -7.44 5.57 -4.81
CA GLY A 26 -7.03 6.80 -5.51
C GLY A 26 -8.01 7.28 -6.58
N SER A 27 -8.92 6.43 -7.05
CA SER A 27 -9.81 6.74 -8.17
C SER A 27 -10.98 5.76 -8.24
N GLU A 28 -12.16 6.22 -8.64
CA GLU A 28 -13.35 5.39 -8.91
C GLU A 28 -13.11 4.28 -9.94
N LYS A 29 -12.06 4.41 -10.79
CA LYS A 29 -11.69 3.41 -11.80
C LYS A 29 -10.72 2.35 -11.28
N GLU A 30 -10.23 2.50 -10.06
CA GLU A 30 -9.28 1.56 -9.48
C GLU A 30 -9.96 0.26 -9.08
N SER A 31 -9.34 -0.87 -9.44
CA SER A 31 -9.78 -2.19 -9.03
C SER A 31 -9.23 -2.55 -7.64
N CYS A 32 -9.91 -3.47 -6.95
CA CYS A 32 -9.41 -4.02 -5.69
C CYS A 32 -8.03 -4.67 -5.84
N ASP A 33 -7.79 -5.38 -6.95
CA ASP A 33 -6.50 -6.03 -7.20
C ASP A 33 -5.37 -5.00 -7.31
N SER A 34 -5.59 -3.90 -8.03
CA SER A 34 -4.59 -2.83 -8.16
C SER A 34 -4.33 -2.12 -6.82
N LEU A 35 -5.38 -1.88 -6.03
CA LEU A 35 -5.24 -1.33 -4.68
C LEU A 35 -4.40 -2.27 -3.76
N LEU A 36 -4.65 -3.57 -3.83
CA LEU A 36 -3.92 -4.58 -3.06
C LEU A 36 -2.46 -4.71 -3.52
N GLU A 37 -2.20 -4.70 -4.82
CA GLU A 37 -0.86 -4.76 -5.40
C GLU A 37 -0.01 -3.58 -4.90
N ARG A 38 -0.54 -2.35 -4.93
CA ARG A 38 0.15 -1.17 -4.39
C ARG A 38 0.43 -1.27 -2.90
N ALA A 39 -0.50 -1.83 -2.13
CA ALA A 39 -0.30 -2.05 -0.69
C ALA A 39 0.81 -3.08 -0.44
N ASP A 40 0.85 -4.17 -1.21
CA ASP A 40 1.86 -5.21 -1.11
C ASP A 40 3.25 -4.70 -1.52
N GLU A 41 3.35 -3.90 -2.59
CA GLU A 41 4.58 -3.24 -2.99
C GLU A 41 5.13 -2.33 -1.88
N ALA A 42 4.27 -1.49 -1.30
CA ALA A 42 4.66 -0.64 -0.17
C ALA A 42 5.12 -1.46 1.05
N MET A 43 4.48 -2.59 1.30
CA MET A 43 4.88 -3.52 2.37
C MET A 43 6.25 -4.14 2.07
N TYR A 44 6.51 -4.51 0.82
CA TYR A 44 7.78 -5.08 0.40
C TYR A 44 8.92 -4.05 0.54
N LEU A 45 8.67 -2.80 0.17
CA LEU A 45 9.60 -1.70 0.44
C LEU A 45 9.86 -1.54 1.94
N ALA A 46 8.84 -1.65 2.79
CA ALA A 46 9.00 -1.58 4.24
C ALA A 46 9.88 -2.73 4.77
N LYS A 47 9.75 -3.93 4.17
CA LYS A 47 10.58 -5.10 4.47
C LYS A 47 12.06 -4.85 4.15
N ASN A 48 12.34 -4.24 2.99
CA ASN A 48 13.71 -4.04 2.51
C ASN A 48 14.40 -2.81 3.12
N ALA A 49 13.64 -1.81 3.56
CA ALA A 49 14.19 -0.61 4.19
C ALA A 49 14.67 -0.83 5.64
N GLY A 50 14.61 -2.05 6.16
CA GLY A 50 15.05 -2.41 7.52
C GLY A 50 13.95 -3.01 8.41
N LYS A 51 12.77 -3.32 7.85
CA LYS A 51 11.61 -3.93 8.55
C LYS A 51 11.07 -3.05 9.69
N GLY A 52 10.03 -3.53 10.38
CA GLY A 52 9.52 -2.91 11.62
C GLY A 52 8.87 -1.53 11.44
N ARG A 53 8.39 -1.23 10.22
CA ARG A 53 7.92 0.10 9.81
C ARG A 53 6.70 0.04 8.88
N ILE A 54 6.16 1.22 8.65
CA ILE A 54 5.05 1.49 7.75
C ILE A 54 5.58 2.27 6.55
N ILE A 55 5.17 1.89 5.34
CA ILE A 55 5.38 2.68 4.13
C ILE A 55 4.02 2.85 3.45
N GLU A 56 3.76 4.05 2.96
CA GLU A 56 2.58 4.38 2.19
C GLU A 56 2.92 4.39 0.70
N SER A 57 2.06 3.82 -0.14
CA SER A 57 2.20 3.89 -1.59
C SER A 57 2.02 5.34 -2.05
N ALA A 58 2.80 5.78 -3.04
CA ALA A 58 2.53 7.05 -3.70
C ALA A 58 1.13 7.01 -4.33
N CYS A 59 0.30 8.02 -4.03
CA CYS A 59 -0.94 8.24 -4.75
C CYS A 59 -0.58 8.96 -6.06
N GLU A 60 -0.53 8.24 -7.17
CA GLU A 60 -0.51 8.90 -8.49
C GLU A 60 -1.92 9.44 -8.74
N GLN A 61 -2.09 10.70 -8.36
CA GLN A 61 -3.25 11.47 -8.77
C GLN A 61 -3.20 11.61 -10.29
N ALA A 62 -4.03 10.84 -10.98
CA ALA A 62 -4.30 11.06 -12.38
C ALA A 62 -4.84 12.48 -12.54
N SER A 63 -4.02 13.36 -13.09
CA SER A 63 -4.38 14.71 -13.50
C SER A 63 -5.56 14.63 -14.49
N GLU A 64 -6.68 15.26 -14.16
CA GLU A 64 -7.77 15.53 -15.09
C GLU A 64 -7.28 16.45 -16.22
N SER A 65 -7.33 15.96 -17.45
CA SER A 65 -7.40 16.74 -18.71
C SER A 65 -7.81 15.74 -19.80
N THR A 66 -8.89 15.84 -20.56
CA THR A 66 -9.67 16.97 -21.05
C THR A 66 -11.03 16.40 -21.48
N PHE A 67 -12.15 16.96 -21.01
CA PHE A 67 -13.44 16.76 -21.68
C PHE A 67 -13.47 17.70 -22.89
N ASP A 68 -13.14 17.19 -24.08
CA ASP A 68 -13.44 17.90 -25.32
C ASP A 68 -14.92 17.75 -25.64
N HIS A 69 -15.68 18.79 -25.33
CA HIS A 69 -17.04 18.98 -25.79
C HIS A 69 -16.96 19.31 -27.29
N GLN A 70 -17.01 18.28 -28.15
CA GLN A 70 -17.06 18.51 -29.59
C GLN A 70 -18.41 19.13 -29.93
N ALA A 71 -18.33 20.39 -30.38
CA ALA A 71 -19.45 21.27 -30.67
C ALA A 71 -20.49 20.62 -31.61
N VAL A 72 -21.76 20.74 -31.23
CA VAL A 72 -22.90 20.57 -32.13
C VAL A 72 -22.91 21.77 -33.07
N THR A 73 -22.52 21.56 -34.33
CA THR A 73 -22.70 22.56 -35.39
C THR A 73 -24.14 22.49 -35.87
N ALA A 74 -24.84 23.62 -35.82
CA ALA A 74 -26.17 23.84 -36.40
C ALA A 74 -26.10 24.06 -37.91
#